data_AF-A0A7V9QMP6-F1
#
_entry.id   AF-A0A7V9QMP6-F1
#
_cell.length_a   1.000
_cell.length_b   1.000
_cell.length_c   1.000
_cell.angle_alpha   90.00
_cell.angle_beta   90.00
_cell.angle_gamma   90.00
#
_symmetry.space_group_name_H-M   'P 1'
#
loop_
_entity.id
_entity.type
_entity.pdbx_description
1 polymer ?
#
loop_
_entity_poly.entity_id
_entity_poly.type
_entity_poly.pdbx_seq_one_letter_code
_entity_poly.pdbx_strand_id
1 'polypeptide(L)'
;MAMQKSKSTAVLFLIGAFLAGGALGFTADRMLQRDKGASHGGRESMSARVARELSLSAEQRKSFDSLMERRREQIRAVYRPIRPQLDSLDKVGRGISDSAHAQVRRILNPDQQLKWDAMRDRAHKNFEASRKRFNDRR
;
A
#
# COMPACT_ATOMS: atom_id res chain seq x y z
N MET A 1 -40.04 9.29 -22.65
CA MET A 1 -39.30 8.75 -21.48
C MET A 1 -37.91 8.21 -21.88
N ALA A 2 -36.98 9.06 -22.34
CA ALA A 2 -35.63 8.62 -22.75
C ALA A 2 -34.49 9.18 -21.88
N MET A 3 -34.76 10.18 -21.02
CA MET A 3 -33.75 10.92 -20.26
C MET A 3 -33.31 10.27 -18.93
N GLN A 4 -33.98 9.21 -18.48
CA GLN A 4 -33.68 8.54 -17.19
C GLN A 4 -32.72 7.36 -17.33
N LYS A 5 -32.70 6.68 -18.49
CA LYS A 5 -31.85 5.50 -18.70
C LYS A 5 -30.36 5.86 -18.85
N SER A 6 -30.03 6.99 -19.49
CA SER A 6 -28.65 7.43 -19.69
C SER A 6 -27.92 7.81 -18.40
N LYS A 7 -28.64 8.36 -17.41
CA LYS A 7 -28.10 8.68 -16.08
C LYS A 7 -27.70 7.41 -15.32
N SER A 8 -28.51 6.36 -15.41
CA SER A 8 -28.21 5.07 -14.78
C SER A 8 -26.99 4.39 -15.40
N THR A 9 -26.83 4.45 -16.73
CA THR A 9 -25.67 3.89 -17.42
C THR A 9 -24.39 4.67 -17.09
N ALA A 10 -24.46 6.00 -17.00
CA ALA A 10 -23.32 6.82 -16.61
C ALA A 10 -22.87 6.53 -15.16
N VAL A 11 -23.83 6.32 -14.24
CA VAL A 11 -23.52 5.94 -12.85
C VAL A 11 -22.90 4.55 -12.77
N LEU A 12 -23.41 3.57 -13.53
CA LEU A 12 -22.80 2.23 -13.60
C LEU A 12 -21.39 2.27 -14.21
N PHE A 13 -21.16 3.14 -15.19
CA PHE A 13 -19.84 3.33 -15.79
C PHE A 13 -18.86 3.97 -14.79
N LEU A 14 -19.31 4.96 -14.00
CA LEU A 14 -18.51 5.57 -12.95
C LEU A 14 -18.21 4.58 -11.80
N ILE A 15 -19.18 3.75 -11.42
CA ILE A 15 -18.97 2.69 -10.42
C ILE A 15 -17.98 1.65 -10.96
N GLY A 16 -18.12 1.22 -12.22
CA GLY A 16 -17.19 0.30 -12.87
C GLY A 16 -15.76 0.87 -12.97
N ALA A 17 -15.63 2.14 -13.37
CA ALA A 17 -14.34 2.83 -13.43
C ALA A 17 -13.73 3.05 -12.04
N PHE A 18 -14.54 3.31 -11.02
CA PHE A 18 -14.08 3.47 -9.65
C PHE A 18 -13.65 2.14 -9.02
N LEU A 19 -14.36 1.04 -9.30
CA LEU A 19 -13.99 -0.30 -8.85
C LEU A 19 -12.74 -0.82 -9.57
N ALA A 20 -12.64 -0.60 -10.89
CA ALA A 20 -11.46 -0.93 -11.67
C ALA A 20 -10.25 -0.07 -11.25
N GLY A 21 -10.46 1.24 -11.06
CA GLY A 21 -9.46 2.17 -10.55
C GLY A 21 -9.06 1.91 -9.09
N GLY A 22 -9.98 1.43 -8.25
CA GLY A 22 -9.76 1.06 -6.86
C GLY A 22 -8.97 -0.24 -6.70
N ALA A 23 -9.25 -1.25 -7.53
CA ALA A 23 -8.47 -2.50 -7.57
C ALA A 23 -7.06 -2.28 -8.12
N LEU A 24 -6.90 -1.42 -9.13
CA LEU A 24 -5.59 -0.93 -9.58
C LEU A 24 -4.91 -0.05 -8.53
N GLY A 25 -5.65 0.73 -7.75
CA GLY A 25 -5.13 1.55 -6.65
C GLY A 25 -4.55 0.72 -5.50
N PHE A 26 -5.19 -0.39 -5.14
CA PHE A 26 -4.75 -1.29 -4.06
C PHE A 26 -3.52 -2.13 -4.45
N THR A 27 -3.34 -2.41 -5.74
CA THR A 27 -2.12 -3.04 -6.28
C THR A 27 -1.03 -2.02 -6.60
N ALA A 28 -1.40 -0.80 -7.00
CA ALA A 28 -0.49 0.32 -7.16
C ALA A 28 0.06 0.81 -5.82
N ASP A 29 -0.65 0.73 -4.68
CA ASP A 29 -0.06 1.10 -3.38
C ASP A 29 1.13 0.21 -3.01
N ARG A 30 1.10 -1.09 -3.38
CA ARG A 30 2.26 -1.98 -3.27
C ARG A 30 3.43 -1.62 -4.21
N MET A 31 3.15 -1.04 -5.38
CA MET A 31 4.20 -0.61 -6.32
C MET A 31 4.66 0.84 -6.08
N LEU A 32 3.82 1.72 -5.56
CA LEU A 32 4.10 3.12 -5.25
C LEU A 32 4.83 3.27 -3.90
N GLN A 33 4.69 2.30 -3.01
CA GLN A 33 5.58 2.16 -1.84
C GLN A 33 6.96 1.59 -2.21
N ARG A 34 7.12 0.97 -3.39
CA ARG A 34 8.42 0.56 -3.93
C ARG A 34 9.28 1.76 -4.35
N ASP A 35 8.64 2.92 -4.58
CA ASP A 35 9.31 4.16 -5.01
C ASP A 35 9.67 5.12 -3.87
N LYS A 36 9.27 4.82 -2.63
CA LYS A 36 9.69 5.62 -1.46
C LYS A 36 11.06 5.24 -0.90
N GLY A 37 11.79 4.32 -1.52
CA GLY A 37 13.03 3.79 -0.95
C GLY A 37 14.11 3.39 -1.95
N ALA A 38 14.35 4.23 -2.95
CA ALA A 38 15.51 4.11 -3.80
C ALA A 38 16.54 5.20 -3.52
N SER A 39 17.05 5.21 -2.30
CA SER A 39 18.39 5.66 -2.01
C SER A 39 18.83 4.87 -0.76
N HIS A 40 20.04 4.30 -0.79
CA HIS A 40 20.68 3.51 0.28
C HIS A 40 20.47 1.98 0.27
N GLY A 41 20.63 1.35 -0.90
CA GLY A 41 20.88 -0.09 -0.95
C GLY A 41 20.79 -0.69 -2.36
N GLY A 42 21.73 -0.35 -3.25
CA GLY A 42 22.01 -1.06 -4.51
C GLY A 42 20.89 -1.16 -5.56
N ARG A 43 19.66 -0.73 -5.27
CA ARG A 43 18.55 -0.70 -6.23
C ARG A 43 18.44 0.69 -6.84
N GLU A 44 18.66 0.72 -8.14
CA GLU A 44 18.40 1.86 -9.00
C GLU A 44 17.03 2.49 -8.72
N SER A 45 16.99 3.82 -8.67
CA SER A 45 15.72 4.54 -8.53
C SER A 45 14.81 4.31 -9.71
N MET A 46 13.49 4.29 -9.47
CA MET A 46 12.51 4.11 -10.55
C MET A 46 12.71 5.13 -11.66
N SER A 47 13.04 6.38 -11.30
CA SER A 47 13.41 7.42 -12.27
C SER A 47 14.66 7.06 -13.06
N ALA A 48 15.74 6.63 -12.41
CA ALA A 48 16.97 6.23 -13.10
C ALA A 48 16.72 5.04 -14.05
N ARG A 49 15.91 4.07 -13.61
CA ARG A 49 15.51 2.92 -14.42
C ARG A 49 14.71 3.33 -15.65
N VAL A 50 13.70 4.18 -15.48
CA VAL A 50 12.88 4.71 -16.59
C VAL A 50 13.73 5.54 -17.54
N ALA A 51 14.62 6.38 -17.01
CA ALA A 51 15.53 7.18 -17.82
C ALA A 51 16.44 6.32 -18.69
N ARG A 52 16.97 5.21 -18.16
CA ARG A 52 17.78 4.26 -18.93
C ARG A 52 16.93 3.47 -19.93
N GLU A 53 15.85 2.84 -19.48
CA GLU A 53 15.02 1.96 -20.32
C GLU A 53 14.39 2.71 -21.50
N LEU A 54 14.05 3.99 -21.31
CA LEU A 54 13.49 4.84 -22.37
C LEU A 54 14.54 5.72 -23.06
N SER A 55 15.82 5.60 -22.68
CA SER A 55 16.92 6.42 -23.21
C SER A 55 16.59 7.92 -23.21
N LEU A 56 16.06 8.43 -22.09
CA LEU A 56 15.62 9.81 -21.98
C LEU A 56 16.81 10.77 -22.12
N SER A 57 16.63 11.85 -22.90
CA SER A 57 17.56 12.97 -22.90
C SER A 57 17.60 13.65 -21.52
N ALA A 58 18.65 14.45 -21.28
CA ALA A 58 18.79 15.18 -20.02
C ALA A 58 17.57 16.09 -19.73
N GLU A 59 17.01 16.72 -20.77
CA GLU A 59 15.84 17.59 -20.66
C GLU A 59 14.54 16.80 -20.40
N GLN A 60 14.37 15.66 -21.07
CA GLN A 60 13.24 14.75 -20.83
C GLN A 60 13.28 14.19 -19.41
N ARG A 61 14.46 13.79 -18.93
CA ARG A 61 14.66 13.32 -17.56
C ARG A 61 14.29 14.38 -16.52
N LYS A 62 14.77 15.62 -16.70
CA LYS A 62 14.43 16.74 -15.82
C LYS A 62 12.91 16.98 -15.77
N SER A 63 12.25 16.90 -16.91
CA SER A 63 10.80 17.05 -17.02
C SER A 63 10.04 15.91 -16.34
N PHE A 64 10.51 14.67 -16.52
CA PHE A 64 9.97 13.49 -15.86
C PHE A 64 10.11 13.56 -14.33
N ASP A 65 11.29 13.92 -13.83
CA ASP A 65 11.54 14.05 -12.39
C ASP A 65 10.64 15.12 -11.76
N SER A 66 10.48 16.27 -12.43
CA SER A 66 9.58 17.33 -12.01
C SER A 66 8.11 16.87 -11.97
N LEU A 67 7.66 16.13 -12.98
CA LEU A 67 6.30 15.56 -13.00
C LEU A 67 6.08 14.57 -11.85
N MET A 68 7.04 13.69 -11.61
CA MET A 68 6.95 12.69 -10.54
C MET A 68 6.97 13.34 -9.15
N GLU A 69 7.72 14.42 -8.95
CA GLU A 69 7.68 15.15 -7.68
C GLU A 69 6.33 15.81 -7.44
N ARG A 70 5.77 16.52 -8.43
CA ARG A 70 4.42 17.09 -8.33
C ARG A 70 3.37 16.03 -8.01
N ARG A 71 3.47 14.87 -8.66
CA ARG A 71 2.59 13.72 -8.36
C ARG A 71 2.76 13.24 -6.91
N ARG A 72 3.99 13.12 -6.41
CA ARG A 72 4.26 12.74 -5.02
C ARG A 72 3.66 13.75 -4.04
N GLU A 73 3.76 15.04 -4.30
CA GLU A 73 3.15 16.11 -3.50
C GLU A 73 1.63 16.01 -3.47
N GLN A 74 0.99 15.82 -4.62
CA GLN A 74 -0.45 15.66 -4.72
C GLN A 74 -0.94 14.45 -3.90
N ILE A 75 -0.25 13.31 -4.01
CA ILE A 75 -0.56 12.12 -3.20
C ILE A 75 -0.37 12.42 -1.71
N ARG A 76 0.73 13.09 -1.32
CA ARG A 76 0.97 13.47 0.08
C ARG A 76 -0.14 14.38 0.60
N ALA A 77 -0.61 15.33 -0.21
CA ALA A 77 -1.68 16.25 0.17
C ALA A 77 -3.00 15.52 0.47
N VAL A 78 -3.35 14.51 -0.34
CA VAL A 78 -4.54 13.67 -0.13
C VAL A 78 -4.39 12.75 1.09
N TYR A 79 -3.22 12.15 1.29
CA TYR A 79 -2.99 11.19 2.38
C TYR A 79 -2.82 11.84 3.75
N ARG A 80 -2.26 13.06 3.83
CA ARG A 80 -1.95 13.74 5.08
C ARG A 80 -3.15 13.86 6.04
N PRO A 81 -4.36 14.30 5.62
CA PRO A 81 -5.49 14.42 6.54
C PRO A 81 -6.05 13.08 7.02
N ILE A 82 -5.97 12.02 6.21
CA ILE A 82 -6.53 10.70 6.56
C ILE A 82 -5.54 9.82 7.35
N ARG A 83 -4.26 10.18 7.37
CA ARG A 83 -3.21 9.39 8.04
C ARG A 83 -3.53 9.07 9.51
N PRO A 84 -4.01 10.01 10.36
CA PRO A 84 -4.35 9.69 11.75
C PRO A 84 -5.48 8.66 11.88
N GLN A 85 -6.44 8.66 10.93
CA GLN A 85 -7.54 7.70 10.90
C GLN A 85 -7.01 6.31 10.53
N LEU A 86 -6.13 6.23 9.53
CA LEU A 86 -5.46 4.98 9.17
C LEU A 86 -4.64 4.41 10.35
N ASP A 87 -3.84 5.26 11.01
CA ASP A 87 -3.06 4.86 12.19
C ASP A 87 -3.95 4.37 13.34
N SER A 88 -5.17 4.88 13.45
CA SER A 88 -6.17 4.45 14.43
C SER A 88 -6.79 3.10 14.06
N LEU A 89 -7.11 2.89 12.79
CA LEU A 89 -7.62 1.61 12.30
C LEU A 89 -6.61 0.47 12.48
N ASP A 90 -5.31 0.75 12.31
CA ASP A 90 -4.24 -0.23 12.60
C ASP A 90 -4.25 -0.69 14.06
N LYS A 91 -4.51 0.22 15.01
CA LYS A 91 -4.63 -0.14 16.45
C LYS A 91 -5.85 -1.01 16.70
N VAL A 92 -6.99 -0.67 16.10
CA VAL A 92 -8.22 -1.46 16.21
C VAL A 92 -8.01 -2.85 15.62
N GLY A 93 -7.40 -2.94 14.44
CA GLY A 93 -7.07 -4.20 13.78
C GLY A 93 -6.21 -5.11 14.65
N ARG A 94 -5.18 -4.56 15.32
CA ARG A 94 -4.35 -5.33 16.26
C ARG A 94 -5.18 -5.94 17.40
N GLY A 95 -6.05 -5.15 18.03
CA GLY A 95 -6.91 -5.65 19.12
C GLY A 95 -7.84 -6.79 18.67
N ILE A 96 -8.39 -6.70 17.45
CA ILE A 96 -9.21 -7.76 16.86
C ILE A 96 -8.38 -9.03 16.66
N SER A 97 -7.18 -8.92 16.09
CA SER A 97 -6.27 -10.05 15.89
C SER A 97 -5.85 -10.71 17.20
N ASP A 98 -5.53 -9.92 18.23
CA ASP A 98 -5.14 -10.43 19.55
C ASP A 98 -6.29 -11.17 20.24
N SER A 99 -7.51 -10.62 20.15
CA SER A 99 -8.72 -11.27 20.67
C SER A 99 -9.00 -12.60 19.96
N ALA A 100 -8.92 -12.62 18.63
CA ALA A 100 -9.11 -13.84 17.85
C ALA A 100 -8.04 -14.89 18.20
N HIS A 101 -6.78 -14.49 18.35
CA HIS A 101 -5.69 -15.38 18.78
C HIS A 101 -5.99 -16.04 20.12
N ALA A 102 -6.42 -15.26 21.11
CA ALA A 102 -6.77 -15.77 22.43
C ALA A 102 -7.98 -16.71 22.39
N GLN A 103 -8.99 -16.41 21.58
CA GLN A 103 -10.16 -17.27 21.40
C GLN A 103 -9.80 -18.62 20.77
N VAL A 104 -9.02 -18.61 19.68
CA VAL A 104 -8.51 -19.83 19.04
C VAL A 104 -7.70 -20.65 20.05
N ARG A 105 -6.80 -20.01 20.80
CA ARG A 105 -5.96 -20.69 21.80
C ARG A 105 -6.76 -21.48 22.85
N ARG A 106 -7.94 -21.01 23.26
CA ARG A 106 -8.81 -21.71 24.24
C ARG A 106 -9.43 -23.01 23.72
N ILE A 107 -9.54 -23.16 22.40
CA ILE A 107 -10.13 -24.34 21.75
C ILE A 107 -9.06 -25.44 21.55
N LEU A 108 -7.79 -25.06 21.57
CA LEU A 108 -6.66 -25.93 21.27
C LEU A 108 -6.18 -26.70 22.50
N ASN A 109 -5.69 -27.92 22.27
CA ASN A 109 -4.98 -28.70 23.29
C ASN A 109 -3.57 -28.12 23.56
N PRO A 110 -2.87 -28.53 24.64
CA PRO A 110 -1.59 -27.93 25.02
C PRO A 110 -0.53 -27.93 23.91
N ASP A 111 -0.35 -29.04 23.19
CA ASP A 111 0.64 -29.14 22.11
C ASP A 111 0.30 -28.23 20.93
N GLN A 112 -0.99 -28.08 20.63
CA GLN A 112 -1.48 -27.18 19.59
C GLN A 112 -1.34 -25.71 20.00
N GLN A 113 -1.53 -25.38 21.28
CA GLN A 113 -1.31 -24.02 21.80
C GLN A 113 0.15 -23.59 21.59
N LEU A 114 1.12 -24.46 21.87
CA LEU A 114 2.54 -24.18 21.63
C LEU A 114 2.82 -23.87 20.16
N LYS A 115 2.25 -24.65 19.23
CA LYS A 115 2.39 -24.40 17.78
C LYS A 115 1.71 -23.10 17.37
N TRP A 116 0.53 -22.81 17.92
CA TRP A 116 -0.24 -21.59 17.65
C TRP A 116 0.51 -20.33 18.08
N ASP A 117 1.06 -20.34 19.29
CA ASP A 117 1.85 -19.21 19.82
C ASP A 117 3.13 -19.00 18.98
N ALA A 118 3.82 -20.07 18.58
CA ALA A 118 5.00 -19.97 17.71
C ALA A 118 4.68 -19.41 16.30
N MET A 119 3.51 -19.75 15.73
CA MET A 119 3.08 -19.18 14.44
C MET A 119 2.85 -17.68 14.54
N ARG A 120 2.20 -17.21 15.62
CA ARG A 120 2.00 -15.78 15.88
C ARG A 120 3.33 -15.04 16.02
N ASP A 121 4.26 -15.58 16.81
CA ASP A 121 5.57 -14.94 17.03
C ASP A 121 6.37 -14.82 15.73
N ARG A 122 6.34 -15.85 14.87
CA ARG A 122 6.96 -15.79 13.55
C ARG A 122 6.30 -14.72 12.68
N ALA A 123 4.98 -14.60 12.70
CA ALA A 123 4.26 -13.57 11.95
C ALA A 123 4.65 -12.16 12.42
N HIS A 124 4.74 -11.92 13.73
CA HIS A 124 5.20 -10.63 14.27
C HIS A 124 6.63 -10.32 13.86
N LYS A 125 7.58 -11.26 14.02
CA LYS A 125 8.98 -11.07 13.59
C LYS A 125 9.08 -10.75 12.11
N ASN A 126 8.31 -11.43 11.27
CA ASN A 126 8.27 -11.17 9.83
C ASN A 126 7.70 -9.78 9.51
N PHE A 127 6.64 -9.36 10.21
CA PHE A 127 6.05 -8.05 10.06
C PHE A 127 7.01 -6.95 10.51
N GLU A 128 7.66 -7.10 11.67
CA GLU A 128 8.65 -6.16 12.19
C GLU A 128 9.88 -6.07 11.29
N ALA A 129 10.39 -7.19 10.80
CA ALA A 129 11.47 -7.20 9.83
C ALA A 129 11.07 -6.48 8.54
N SER A 130 9.83 -6.65 8.07
CA SER A 130 9.31 -5.95 6.90
C SER A 130 9.16 -4.45 7.17
N ARG A 131 8.68 -4.06 8.35
CA ARG A 131 8.53 -2.66 8.77
C ARG A 131 9.88 -1.97 8.94
N LYS A 132 10.85 -2.63 9.59
CA LYS A 132 12.22 -2.14 9.73
C LYS A 132 12.85 -1.94 8.35
N ARG A 133 12.73 -2.93 7.46
CA ARG A 133 13.16 -2.80 6.05
C ARG A 133 12.47 -1.65 5.32
N PHE A 134 11.23 -1.30 5.67
CA PHE A 134 10.54 -0.15 5.07
C PHE A 134 11.04 1.17 5.65
N ASN A 135 11.23 1.26 6.96
CA ASN A 135 11.71 2.47 7.64
C ASN A 135 13.18 2.76 7.33
N ASP A 136 14.06 1.76 7.31
CA ASP A 136 15.48 1.89 6.98
C ASP A 136 15.69 2.34 5.51
N ARG A 137 14.64 2.26 4.68
CA ARG A 137 14.65 2.70 3.28
C ARG A 137 14.05 4.10 3.06
N ARG A 138 13.52 4.75 4.11
CA ARG A 138 12.85 6.05 4.04
C ARG A 138 13.77 7.15 4.55
#